data_AF-A0A7S1AUR8-F1
#
_entry.id   AF-A0A7S1AUR8-F1
#
_cell.length_a   1.000
_cell.length_b   1.000
_cell.length_c   1.000
_cell.angle_alpha   90.00
_cell.angle_beta   90.00
_cell.angle_gamma   90.00
#
_symmetry.space_group_name_H-M   'P 1'
#
loop_
_entity.id
_entity.type
_entity.pdbx_description
1 polymer ?
#
loop_
_entity_poly.entity_id
_entity_poly.type
_entity_poly.pdbx_seq_one_letter_code
_entity_poly.pdbx_strand_id
1 'polypeptide(L)'
;DWTVLLGASSFIFVFFMWQRIRRWLFCSPMMVFLDRLCIEQEDLEQKQKGIQALAGVLRHSDRLLILWSPRYFTRLWCTYELASWTYLCRDLGDSIFVHVKLATFCVLWSLTTVCCCVTDEVHWHSDTAQLFAPAAAFLIAGLPLALLLRQTVRDQHLLAWQLATFSIRATKCFCCECGHRDPINGRELACDRELVYHTLCSWWREDFSTESTSEFLAEETDGELSLNAFDAHVRNKFRDEVVGATKGFPIRLGEALFMSAPFAWRFVHRLLACIDDTDTEACVRYSLQ
;
A
#
# COMPACT_ATOMS: atom_id res chain seq x y z
N ASP A 1 21.24 12.21 20.06
CA ASP A 1 20.45 10.96 20.26
C ASP A 1 20.92 9.85 19.35
N TRP A 2 21.98 9.16 19.75
CA TRP A 2 22.52 8.01 19.04
C TRP A 2 21.48 6.89 18.85
N THR A 3 20.47 6.81 19.71
CA THR A 3 19.35 5.86 19.64
C THR A 3 18.48 6.06 18.40
N VAL A 4 18.13 7.31 18.06
CA VAL A 4 17.29 7.63 16.90
C VAL A 4 18.05 7.35 15.60
N LEU A 5 19.32 7.75 15.54
CA LEU A 5 20.21 7.47 14.42
C LEU A 5 20.38 5.96 14.22
N LEU A 6 20.69 5.22 15.29
CA LEU A 6 20.82 3.76 15.24
C LEU A 6 19.53 3.09 14.77
N GLY A 7 18.37 3.54 15.27
CA GLY A 7 17.07 3.04 14.84
C GLY A 7 16.83 3.24 13.35
N ALA A 8 16.95 4.47 12.85
CA ALA A 8 16.72 4.78 11.43
C ALA A 8 17.75 4.10 10.50
N SER A 9 19.03 4.07 10.88
CA SER A 9 20.06 3.38 10.14
C SER A 9 19.86 1.87 10.12
N SER A 10 19.46 1.27 11.25
CA SER A 10 19.14 -0.16 11.32
C SER A 10 17.95 -0.52 10.44
N PHE A 11 16.90 0.32 10.42
CA PHE A 11 15.76 0.15 9.52
C PHE A 11 16.20 0.16 8.06
N ILE A 12 16.99 1.15 7.62
CA ILE A 12 17.48 1.24 6.24
C ILE A 12 18.32 0.02 5.89
N PHE A 13 19.25 -0.36 6.77
CA PHE A 13 20.10 -1.52 6.59
C PHE A 13 19.27 -2.80 6.43
N VAL A 14 18.32 -3.05 7.34
CA VAL A 14 17.42 -4.20 7.26
C VAL A 14 16.56 -4.13 6.02
N PHE A 15 15.99 -2.98 5.66
CA PHE A 15 15.14 -2.83 4.48
C PHE A 15 15.85 -3.28 3.19
N PHE A 16 17.10 -2.83 2.97
CA PHE A 16 17.86 -3.19 1.78
C PHE A 16 18.53 -4.56 1.86
N MET A 17 18.96 -4.99 3.05
CA MET A 17 19.75 -6.21 3.24
C MET A 17 18.93 -7.38 3.77
N TRP A 18 17.62 -7.23 4.00
CA TRP A 18 16.75 -8.22 4.63
C TRP A 18 16.86 -9.61 3.98
N GLN A 19 16.86 -9.68 2.64
CA GLN A 19 16.98 -10.94 1.92
C GLN A 19 18.34 -11.61 2.15
N ARG A 20 19.42 -10.81 2.21
CA ARG A 20 20.77 -11.31 2.48
C ARG A 20 20.94 -11.76 3.94
N ILE A 21 20.40 -10.98 4.87
CA ILE A 21 20.40 -11.29 6.31
C ILE A 21 19.70 -12.63 6.53
N ARG A 22 18.52 -12.86 5.95
CA ARG A 22 17.82 -14.15 6.06
C ARG A 22 18.62 -15.33 5.54
N ARG A 23 19.27 -15.18 4.38
CA ARG A 23 20.13 -16.23 3.81
C ARG A 23 21.28 -16.56 4.76
N TRP A 24 21.88 -15.54 5.38
CA TRP A 24 22.96 -15.73 6.34
C TRP A 24 22.48 -16.36 7.65
N LEU A 25 21.27 -16.05 8.10
CA LEU A 25 20.63 -16.63 9.29
C LEU A 25 19.99 -18.01 9.04
N PHE A 26 20.31 -18.68 7.92
CA PHE A 26 19.76 -19.99 7.53
C PHE A 26 18.23 -20.07 7.54
N CYS A 27 17.54 -18.94 7.35
CA CYS A 27 16.09 -18.94 7.23
C CYS A 27 15.68 -19.51 5.86
N SER A 28 14.65 -20.37 5.84
CA SER A 28 14.08 -20.85 4.59
C SER A 28 13.62 -19.68 3.70
N PRO A 29 13.78 -19.78 2.37
CA PRO A 29 13.34 -18.74 1.46
C PRO A 29 11.82 -18.56 1.58
N MET A 30 11.37 -17.30 1.53
CA MET A 30 9.95 -17.02 1.39
C MET A 30 9.58 -17.16 -0.08
N MET A 31 8.70 -18.10 -0.36
CA MET A 31 8.15 -18.30 -1.69
C MET A 31 7.02 -17.31 -1.90
N VAL A 32 7.07 -16.58 -3.01
CA VAL A 32 6.03 -15.62 -3.40
C VAL A 32 5.64 -15.94 -4.83
N PHE A 33 4.33 -16.05 -5.05
CA PHE A 33 3.77 -16.10 -6.38
C PHE A 33 3.46 -14.68 -6.84
N LEU A 34 3.96 -14.30 -8.02
CA LEU A 34 3.64 -13.03 -8.65
C LEU A 34 3.09 -13.31 -10.04
N ASP A 35 1.82 -13.00 -10.25
CA ASP A 35 1.05 -13.20 -11.49
C ASP A 35 1.89 -12.94 -12.75
N ARG A 36 2.51 -11.78 -12.83
CA ARG A 36 3.28 -11.31 -14.00
C ARG A 36 4.55 -12.10 -14.26
N LEU A 37 5.14 -12.73 -13.25
CA LEU A 37 6.37 -13.50 -13.37
C LEU A 37 6.12 -15.00 -13.45
N CYS A 38 5.02 -15.47 -12.87
CA CYS A 38 4.70 -16.89 -12.76
C CYS A 38 3.74 -17.37 -13.86
N ILE A 39 3.00 -16.47 -14.50
CA ILE A 39 2.13 -16.78 -15.63
C ILE A 39 2.82 -16.28 -16.90
N GLU A 40 3.00 -17.16 -17.88
CA GLU A 40 3.52 -16.81 -19.20
C GLU A 40 2.62 -15.74 -19.83
N GLN A 41 3.20 -14.60 -20.20
CA GLN A 41 2.42 -13.44 -20.67
C GLN A 41 2.29 -13.42 -22.19
N GLU A 42 3.22 -14.06 -22.91
CA GLU A 42 3.29 -14.00 -24.38
C GLU A 42 2.53 -15.12 -25.07
N ASP A 43 2.58 -16.33 -24.53
CA ASP A 43 1.90 -17.50 -25.09
C ASP A 43 0.47 -17.61 -24.55
N LEU A 44 -0.51 -17.54 -25.44
CA LEU A 44 -1.93 -17.52 -25.07
C LEU A 44 -2.39 -18.82 -24.39
N GLU A 45 -1.89 -19.96 -24.84
CA GLU A 45 -2.29 -21.26 -24.28
C GLU A 45 -1.69 -21.47 -22.89
N GLN A 46 -0.42 -21.11 -22.71
CA GLN A 46 0.25 -21.15 -21.41
C GLN A 46 -0.32 -20.10 -20.45
N LYS A 47 -0.68 -18.91 -20.94
CA LYS A 47 -1.37 -17.89 -20.15
C LYS A 47 -2.69 -18.44 -19.63
N GLN A 48 -3.51 -19.05 -20.49
CA GLN A 48 -4.77 -19.66 -20.10
C GLN A 48 -4.58 -20.78 -19.08
N LYS A 49 -3.61 -21.67 -19.29
CA LYS A 49 -3.25 -22.73 -18.31
C LYS A 49 -2.80 -22.15 -16.98
N GLY A 50 -1.97 -21.10 -17.00
CA GLY A 50 -1.50 -20.41 -15.80
C GLY A 50 -2.64 -19.74 -15.03
N ILE A 51 -3.61 -19.16 -15.73
CA ILE A 51 -4.81 -18.55 -15.13
C ILE A 51 -5.71 -19.62 -14.51
N GLN A 52 -5.93 -20.74 -15.20
CA GLN A 52 -6.68 -21.88 -14.66
C GLN A 52 -5.98 -22.48 -13.42
N ALA A 53 -4.64 -22.47 -13.40
CA ALA A 53 -3.86 -22.93 -12.27
C ALA A 53 -3.84 -21.94 -11.08
N LEU A 54 -4.23 -20.67 -11.27
CA LEU A 54 -4.17 -19.64 -10.25
C LEU A 54 -4.97 -20.02 -9.00
N ALA A 55 -6.18 -20.55 -9.16
CA ALA A 55 -6.99 -21.03 -8.03
C ALA A 55 -6.28 -22.15 -7.25
N GLY A 56 -5.57 -23.04 -7.96
CA GLY A 56 -4.74 -24.07 -7.35
C GLY A 56 -3.58 -23.50 -6.53
N VAL A 57 -2.91 -22.47 -7.05
CA VAL A 57 -1.84 -21.76 -6.32
C VAL A 57 -2.39 -21.07 -5.08
N LEU A 58 -3.46 -20.29 -5.22
CA LEU A 58 -4.08 -19.58 -4.10
C LEU A 58 -4.57 -20.53 -3.00
N ARG A 59 -5.07 -21.72 -3.37
CA ARG A 59 -5.46 -22.77 -2.43
C ARG A 59 -4.30 -23.28 -1.58
N HIS A 60 -3.08 -23.31 -2.11
CA HIS A 60 -1.88 -23.78 -1.40
C HIS A 60 -1.05 -22.63 -0.79
N SER A 61 -1.42 -21.38 -1.06
CA SER A 61 -0.77 -20.21 -0.46
C SER A 61 -1.22 -20.00 0.98
N ASP A 62 -0.28 -19.75 1.89
CA ASP A 62 -0.58 -19.49 3.30
C ASP A 62 -1.30 -18.15 3.51
N ARG A 63 -0.95 -17.14 2.70
CA ARG A 63 -1.43 -15.75 2.85
C ARG A 63 -1.54 -15.06 1.49
N LEU A 64 -2.48 -14.13 1.38
CA LEU A 64 -2.60 -13.23 0.23
C LEU A 64 -2.07 -11.83 0.59
N LEU A 65 -1.01 -11.38 -0.09
CA LEU A 65 -0.47 -10.02 0.10
C LEU A 65 -1.14 -9.03 -0.86
N ILE A 66 -1.97 -8.14 -0.34
CA ILE A 66 -2.67 -7.11 -1.10
C ILE A 66 -1.87 -5.81 -1.02
N LEU A 67 -1.15 -5.50 -2.09
CA LEU A 67 -0.46 -4.21 -2.27
C LEU A 67 -1.45 -3.15 -2.74
N TRP A 68 -2.12 -2.52 -1.79
CA TRP A 68 -3.21 -1.62 -2.08
C TRP A 68 -2.75 -0.21 -2.50
N SER A 69 -3.41 0.29 -3.54
CA SER A 69 -3.38 1.68 -4.00
C SER A 69 -4.79 2.08 -4.44
N PRO A 70 -5.08 3.38 -4.62
CA PRO A 70 -6.37 3.83 -5.16
C PRO A 70 -6.77 3.19 -6.51
N ARG A 71 -5.82 2.58 -7.23
CA ARG A 71 -6.08 1.91 -8.51
C ARG A 71 -6.36 0.41 -8.35
N TYR A 72 -6.18 -0.18 -7.16
CA TYR A 72 -6.28 -1.64 -6.96
C TYR A 72 -7.65 -2.18 -7.40
N PHE A 73 -8.74 -1.63 -6.87
CA PHE A 73 -10.12 -2.02 -7.24
C PHE A 73 -10.56 -1.54 -8.62
N THR A 74 -9.70 -0.82 -9.35
CA THR A 74 -9.95 -0.46 -10.76
C THR A 74 -9.31 -1.44 -11.73
N ARG A 75 -8.47 -2.38 -11.27
CA ARG A 75 -7.76 -3.34 -12.12
C ARG A 75 -8.42 -4.70 -12.04
N LEU A 76 -8.80 -5.25 -13.20
CA LEU A 76 -9.51 -6.53 -13.32
C LEU A 76 -8.74 -7.68 -12.63
N TRP A 77 -7.44 -7.81 -12.90
CA TRP A 77 -6.61 -8.88 -12.34
C TRP A 77 -6.54 -8.86 -10.81
N CYS A 78 -6.34 -7.68 -10.22
CA CYS A 78 -6.31 -7.54 -8.76
C CYS A 78 -7.65 -7.95 -8.11
N THR A 79 -8.77 -7.58 -8.73
CA THR A 79 -10.10 -7.97 -8.23
C THR A 79 -10.39 -9.46 -8.43
N TYR A 80 -9.82 -10.07 -9.46
CA TYR A 80 -9.95 -11.50 -9.74
C TYR A 80 -9.14 -12.35 -8.75
N GLU A 81 -7.91 -11.95 -8.41
CA GLU A 81 -7.12 -12.60 -7.34
C GLU A 81 -7.89 -12.62 -6.02
N LEU A 82 -8.51 -11.50 -5.69
CA LEU A 82 -9.34 -11.37 -4.51
C LEU A 82 -10.59 -12.27 -4.58
N ALA A 83 -11.30 -12.26 -5.70
CA ALA A 83 -12.47 -13.12 -5.92
C ALA A 83 -12.12 -14.61 -5.76
N SER A 84 -10.97 -15.00 -6.30
CA SER A 84 -10.46 -16.36 -6.23
C SER A 84 -10.15 -16.75 -4.78
N TRP A 85 -9.55 -15.85 -4.00
CA TRP A 85 -9.26 -16.08 -2.58
C TRP A 85 -10.55 -16.31 -1.77
N THR A 86 -11.57 -15.48 -1.98
CA THR A 86 -12.85 -15.61 -1.25
C THR A 86 -13.64 -16.85 -1.67
N TYR A 87 -13.64 -17.18 -2.97
CA TYR A 87 -14.30 -18.39 -3.49
C TYR A 87 -13.70 -19.67 -2.90
N LEU A 88 -12.39 -19.69 -2.66
CA LEU A 88 -11.70 -20.81 -2.01
C LEU A 88 -11.96 -20.91 -0.49
N CYS A 89 -12.99 -20.22 0.01
CA CYS A 89 -13.39 -20.13 1.42
C CYS A 89 -12.24 -19.74 2.36
N ARG A 90 -11.27 -18.97 1.88
CA ARG A 90 -10.21 -18.42 2.71
C ARG A 90 -10.73 -17.18 3.45
N ASP A 91 -10.33 -17.05 4.71
CA ASP A 91 -10.61 -15.84 5.49
C ASP A 91 -9.79 -14.67 4.95
N LEU A 92 -10.34 -13.46 4.91
CA LEU A 92 -9.56 -12.27 4.61
C LEU A 92 -8.63 -11.89 5.77
N GLY A 93 -8.84 -12.44 6.97
CA GLY A 93 -7.88 -12.37 8.08
C GLY A 93 -6.51 -12.95 7.74
N ASP A 94 -6.44 -13.92 6.82
CA ASP A 94 -5.18 -14.47 6.28
C ASP A 94 -4.56 -13.56 5.20
N SER A 95 -5.28 -12.53 4.76
CA SER A 95 -4.80 -11.54 3.80
C SER A 95 -4.08 -10.39 4.51
N ILE A 96 -2.90 -10.02 4.01
CA ILE A 96 -2.13 -8.89 4.50
C ILE A 96 -2.38 -7.71 3.57
N PHE A 97 -3.00 -6.65 4.09
CA PHE A 97 -3.27 -5.43 3.34
C PHE A 97 -2.19 -4.39 3.60
N VAL A 98 -1.40 -4.05 2.57
CA VAL A 98 -0.29 -3.09 2.69
C VAL A 98 -0.50 -1.94 1.72
N HIS A 99 -0.54 -0.71 2.23
CA HIS A 99 -0.60 0.47 1.37
C HIS A 99 0.75 0.71 0.71
N VAL A 100 0.78 0.80 -0.63
CA VAL A 100 2.04 0.91 -1.39
C VAL A 100 2.86 2.13 -0.99
N LYS A 101 2.22 3.27 -0.68
CA LYS A 101 2.92 4.50 -0.27
C LYS A 101 3.53 4.42 1.14
N LEU A 102 3.12 3.46 1.97
CA LEU A 102 3.64 3.32 3.34
C LEU A 102 5.12 2.95 3.34
N ALA A 103 5.54 2.03 2.47
CA ALA A 103 6.96 1.66 2.35
C ALA A 103 7.81 2.87 1.91
N THR A 104 7.34 3.62 0.92
CA THR A 104 7.98 4.87 0.47
C THR A 104 8.09 5.87 1.60
N PHE A 105 7.03 6.06 2.38
CA PHE A 105 7.03 6.93 3.55
C PHE A 105 8.08 6.47 4.58
N CYS A 106 8.09 5.20 5.00
CA CYS A 106 9.04 4.70 6.00
C CYS A 106 10.50 4.86 5.58
N VAL A 107 10.82 4.64 4.31
CA VAL A 107 12.18 4.82 3.78
C VAL A 107 12.57 6.30 3.77
N LEU A 108 11.73 7.17 3.19
CA LEU A 108 12.00 8.61 3.15
C LEU A 108 12.06 9.22 4.56
N TRP A 109 11.21 8.76 5.47
CA TRP A 109 11.20 9.12 6.88
C TRP A 109 12.54 8.80 7.55
N SER A 110 13.02 7.57 7.35
CA SER A 110 14.27 7.11 7.93
C SER A 110 15.48 7.85 7.35
N LEU A 111 15.50 8.07 6.04
CA LEU A 111 16.56 8.86 5.38
C LEU A 111 16.58 10.31 5.89
N THR A 112 15.41 10.95 5.98
CA THR A 112 15.28 12.31 6.51
C THR A 112 15.78 12.38 7.95
N THR A 113 15.44 11.37 8.76
CA THR A 113 15.88 11.28 10.15
C THR A 113 17.41 11.18 10.24
N VAL A 114 18.04 10.31 9.44
CA VAL A 114 19.50 10.20 9.38
C VAL A 114 20.13 11.52 8.96
N CYS A 115 19.63 12.15 7.89
CA CYS A 115 20.15 13.43 7.41
C CYS A 115 20.08 14.53 8.48
N CYS A 116 18.94 14.70 9.15
CA CYS A 116 18.78 15.67 10.22
C CYS A 116 19.72 15.42 11.39
N CYS A 117 19.87 14.15 11.82
CA CYS A 117 20.80 13.79 12.89
C CYS A 117 22.26 14.07 12.49
N VAL A 118 22.65 13.80 11.23
CA VAL A 118 24.01 14.12 10.76
C VAL A 118 24.23 15.63 10.73
N THR A 119 23.27 16.42 10.24
CA THR A 119 23.40 17.89 10.22
C THR A 119 23.48 18.52 11.60
N ASP A 120 22.87 17.89 12.61
CA ASP A 120 22.92 18.31 14.02
C ASP A 120 24.32 18.14 14.63
N GLU A 121 25.07 17.12 14.20
CA GLU A 121 26.42 16.79 14.70
C GLU A 121 27.53 17.49 13.89
N VAL A 122 27.23 17.96 12.68
CA VAL A 122 28.18 18.76 11.89
C VAL A 122 28.40 20.11 12.57
N HIS A 123 29.65 20.43 12.88
CA HIS A 123 30.03 21.72 13.43
C HIS A 123 29.99 22.78 12.32
N TRP A 124 28.92 23.57 12.29
CA TRP A 124 28.77 24.67 11.35
C TRP A 124 29.65 25.84 11.78
N HIS A 125 30.32 26.49 10.83
CA HIS A 125 31.21 27.62 11.12
C HIS A 125 30.47 28.88 11.62
N SER A 126 29.15 28.95 11.42
CA SER A 126 28.30 30.05 11.87
C SER A 126 27.16 29.52 12.74
N ASP A 127 26.92 30.18 13.87
CA ASP A 127 25.82 29.87 14.79
C ASP A 127 24.45 29.98 14.09
N THR A 128 24.32 30.90 13.13
CA THR A 128 23.11 31.02 12.31
C THR A 128 22.88 29.77 11.46
N ALA A 129 23.93 29.24 10.82
CA ALA A 129 23.83 28.03 10.03
C ALA A 129 23.51 26.80 10.90
N GLN A 130 24.04 26.74 12.13
CA GLN A 130 23.76 25.65 13.06
C GLN A 130 22.27 25.62 13.49
N LEU A 131 21.62 26.78 13.60
CA LEU A 131 20.19 26.87 13.91
C LEU A 131 19.30 26.60 12.68
N PHE A 132 19.64 27.14 11.51
CA PHE A 132 18.77 27.10 10.33
C PHE A 132 18.93 25.84 9.47
N ALA A 133 20.08 25.17 9.45
CA ALA A 133 20.29 23.99 8.60
C ALA A 133 19.34 22.81 8.94
N PRO A 134 19.10 22.44 10.22
CA PRO A 134 18.15 21.39 10.56
C PRO A 134 16.69 21.79 10.23
N ALA A 135 16.35 23.06 10.42
CA ALA A 135 15.03 23.60 10.08
C ALA A 135 14.79 23.56 8.56
N ALA A 136 15.78 23.94 7.76
CA ALA A 136 15.73 23.85 6.31
C ALA A 136 15.62 22.39 5.84
N ALA A 137 16.40 21.47 6.40
CA ALA A 137 16.31 20.04 6.10
C ALA A 137 14.91 19.48 6.40
N PHE A 138 14.32 19.87 7.54
CA PHE A 138 12.93 19.51 7.88
C PHE A 138 11.91 20.10 6.90
N LEU A 139 12.04 21.37 6.51
CA LEU A 139 11.10 21.96 5.54
C LEU A 139 11.20 21.30 4.17
N ILE A 140 12.42 20.99 3.72
CA ILE A 140 12.68 20.38 2.41
C ILE A 140 12.18 18.93 2.38
N ALA A 141 12.36 18.15 3.44
CA ALA A 141 12.07 16.72 3.44
C ALA A 141 10.81 16.34 4.23
N GLY A 142 10.57 16.98 5.37
CA GLY A 142 9.41 16.77 6.23
C GLY A 142 8.09 17.24 5.62
N LEU A 143 8.06 18.37 4.89
CA LEU A 143 6.83 18.82 4.22
C LEU A 143 6.37 17.82 3.13
N PRO A 144 7.21 17.35 2.19
CA PRO A 144 6.82 16.29 1.27
C PRO A 144 6.35 15.01 1.96
N LEU A 145 6.98 14.62 3.08
CA LEU A 145 6.56 13.46 3.88
C LEU A 145 5.18 13.66 4.49
N ALA A 146 4.89 14.83 5.05
CA ALA A 146 3.58 15.18 5.57
C ALA A 146 2.51 15.18 4.46
N LEU A 147 2.85 15.69 3.27
CA LEU A 147 1.96 15.64 2.10
C LEU A 147 1.71 14.21 1.63
N LEU A 148 2.73 13.35 1.60
CA LEU A 148 2.61 11.93 1.24
C LEU A 148 1.71 11.17 2.24
N LEU A 149 1.89 11.45 3.53
CA LEU A 149 1.09 10.83 4.59
C LEU A 149 -0.36 11.33 4.54
N ARG A 150 -0.57 12.63 4.29
CA ARG A 150 -1.90 13.20 4.06
C ARG A 150 -2.60 12.55 2.86
N GLN A 151 -1.88 12.33 1.76
CA GLN A 151 -2.42 11.60 0.61
C GLN A 151 -2.79 10.16 0.99
N THR A 152 -1.94 9.47 1.76
CA THR A 152 -2.20 8.10 2.21
C THR A 152 -3.46 8.01 3.06
N VAL A 153 -3.65 8.93 4.01
CA VAL A 153 -4.87 9.02 4.82
C VAL A 153 -6.09 9.31 3.96
N ARG A 154 -5.98 10.26 3.01
CA ARG A 154 -7.08 10.55 2.06
C ARG A 154 -7.42 9.33 1.21
N ASP A 155 -6.42 8.63 0.72
CA ASP A 155 -6.60 7.41 -0.06
C ASP A 155 -7.32 6.36 0.81
N GLN A 156 -6.91 6.15 2.06
CA GLN A 156 -7.59 5.20 2.97
C GLN A 156 -9.08 5.53 3.18
N HIS A 157 -9.45 6.81 3.23
CA HIS A 157 -10.87 7.19 3.26
C HIS A 157 -11.61 6.84 1.96
N LEU A 158 -10.92 6.92 0.81
CA LEU A 158 -11.49 6.56 -0.49
C LEU A 158 -11.74 5.05 -0.61
N LEU A 159 -10.99 4.21 0.09
CA LEU A 159 -11.13 2.75 0.07
C LEU A 159 -12.55 2.29 0.41
N ALA A 160 -13.12 2.80 1.51
CA ALA A 160 -14.46 2.42 1.94
C ALA A 160 -15.51 2.76 0.87
N TRP A 161 -15.36 3.92 0.22
CA TRP A 161 -16.23 4.34 -0.87
C TRP A 161 -16.04 3.46 -2.12
N GLN A 162 -14.79 3.15 -2.49
CA GLN A 162 -14.48 2.28 -3.63
C GLN A 162 -15.07 0.89 -3.47
N LEU A 163 -15.06 0.35 -2.26
CA LEU A 163 -15.67 -0.93 -1.96
C LEU A 163 -17.20 -0.86 -1.99
N ALA A 164 -17.80 0.21 -1.47
CA ALA A 164 -19.25 0.40 -1.47
C ALA A 164 -19.84 0.57 -2.89
N THR A 165 -19.10 1.19 -3.80
CA THR A 165 -19.53 1.43 -5.19
C THR A 165 -18.86 0.49 -6.20
N PHE A 166 -18.18 -0.55 -5.71
CA PHE A 166 -17.43 -1.47 -6.54
C PHE A 166 -18.30 -2.12 -7.62
N SER A 167 -17.80 -2.22 -8.85
CA SER A 167 -18.35 -3.11 -9.86
C SER A 167 -17.26 -3.70 -10.71
N ILE A 168 -17.28 -5.03 -10.87
CA ILE A 168 -16.34 -5.76 -11.73
C ILE A 168 -16.42 -5.26 -13.18
N ARG A 169 -17.59 -4.79 -13.61
CA ARG A 169 -17.80 -4.24 -14.95
C ARG A 169 -17.06 -2.92 -15.18
N ALA A 170 -16.92 -2.12 -14.12
CA ALA A 170 -16.20 -0.84 -14.17
C ALA A 170 -14.67 -0.98 -14.07
N THR A 171 -14.15 -2.19 -13.80
CA THR A 171 -12.69 -2.43 -13.76
C THR A 171 -12.06 -2.27 -15.14
N LYS A 172 -10.74 -2.19 -15.21
CA LYS A 172 -9.95 -1.97 -16.41
C LYS A 172 -8.99 -3.14 -16.64
N CYS A 173 -8.85 -3.50 -17.90
CA CYS A 173 -7.97 -4.56 -18.42
C CYS A 173 -7.08 -3.96 -19.50
N PHE A 174 -5.79 -4.31 -19.48
CA PHE A 174 -4.82 -3.82 -20.47
C PHE A 174 -5.22 -4.22 -21.90
N CYS A 175 -5.65 -5.49 -22.09
CA CYS A 175 -6.09 -5.97 -23.39
C CYS A 175 -7.23 -5.10 -23.97
N CYS A 176 -8.17 -4.66 -23.12
CA CYS A 176 -9.32 -3.87 -23.53
C CYS A 176 -8.94 -2.40 -23.82
N GLU A 177 -8.04 -1.83 -23.01
CA GLU A 177 -7.57 -0.44 -23.19
C GLU A 177 -6.76 -0.27 -24.49
N CYS A 178 -6.04 -1.30 -24.92
CA CYS A 178 -5.29 -1.30 -26.17
C CYS A 178 -6.10 -1.82 -27.38
N GLY A 179 -7.42 -2.00 -27.25
CA GLY A 179 -8.26 -2.48 -28.34
C GLY A 179 -7.91 -3.90 -28.82
N HIS A 180 -7.52 -4.78 -27.89
CA HIS A 180 -7.10 -6.16 -28.12
C HIS A 180 -5.92 -6.30 -29.09
N ARG A 181 -5.07 -5.27 -29.20
CA ARG A 181 -3.82 -5.31 -29.95
C ARG A 181 -2.68 -4.81 -29.09
N ASP A 182 -1.59 -5.58 -29.06
CA ASP A 182 -0.38 -5.19 -28.33
C ASP A 182 0.26 -3.96 -29.01
N PRO A 183 0.51 -2.87 -28.26
CA PRO A 183 1.01 -1.62 -28.83
C PRO A 183 2.48 -1.70 -29.32
N ILE A 184 3.25 -2.72 -28.89
CA ILE A 184 4.67 -2.87 -29.22
C ILE A 184 4.83 -3.78 -30.45
N ASN A 185 4.23 -4.97 -30.41
CA ASN A 185 4.44 -5.99 -31.43
C ASN A 185 3.24 -6.16 -32.40
N GLY A 186 2.11 -5.51 -32.14
CA GLY A 186 0.92 -5.53 -33.00
C GLY A 186 0.12 -6.83 -32.99
N ARG A 187 0.48 -7.81 -32.14
CA ARG A 187 -0.23 -9.08 -32.03
C ARG A 187 -1.60 -8.91 -31.39
N GLU A 188 -2.53 -9.78 -31.76
CA GLU A 188 -3.87 -9.81 -31.16
C GLU A 188 -3.80 -10.38 -29.74
N LEU A 189 -4.47 -9.72 -28.81
CA LEU A 189 -4.52 -10.09 -27.40
C LEU A 189 -5.87 -10.69 -27.06
N ALA A 190 -5.87 -11.91 -26.50
CA ALA A 190 -7.07 -12.49 -25.91
C ALA A 190 -7.68 -11.57 -24.85
N CYS A 191 -9.01 -11.60 -24.73
CA CYS A 191 -9.73 -10.76 -23.79
C CYS A 191 -9.66 -11.33 -22.37
N ASP A 192 -8.80 -10.75 -21.53
CA ASP A 192 -8.71 -11.11 -20.11
C ASP A 192 -10.06 -10.95 -19.38
N ARG A 193 -10.88 -9.97 -19.78
CA ARG A 193 -12.20 -9.73 -19.18
C ARG A 193 -13.16 -10.89 -19.42
N GLU A 194 -13.20 -11.39 -20.65
CA GLU A 194 -14.09 -12.49 -21.01
C GLU A 194 -13.74 -13.75 -20.22
N LEU A 195 -12.45 -14.05 -20.11
CA LEU A 195 -11.95 -15.18 -19.33
C LEU A 195 -12.30 -15.05 -17.84
N VAL A 196 -12.08 -13.87 -17.24
CA VAL A 196 -12.44 -13.61 -15.83
C VAL A 196 -13.95 -13.75 -15.64
N TYR A 197 -14.77 -13.20 -16.53
CA TYR A 197 -16.23 -13.27 -16.41
C TYR A 197 -16.73 -14.71 -16.51
N HIS A 198 -16.24 -15.48 -17.49
CA HIS A 198 -16.58 -16.88 -17.63
C HIS A 198 -16.27 -17.66 -16.34
N THR A 199 -15.12 -17.38 -15.73
CA THR A 199 -14.70 -18.03 -14.48
C THR A 199 -15.58 -17.62 -13.30
N LEU A 200 -15.87 -16.32 -13.13
CA LEU A 200 -16.76 -15.83 -12.07
C LEU A 200 -18.19 -16.40 -12.20
N CYS A 201 -18.71 -16.46 -13.43
CA CYS A 201 -20.03 -17.05 -13.69
C CYS A 201 -20.05 -18.54 -13.34
N SER A 202 -18.98 -19.29 -13.64
CA SER A 202 -18.86 -20.69 -13.22
C SER A 202 -18.88 -20.85 -11.71
N TRP A 203 -18.13 -20.04 -10.98
CA TRP A 203 -17.98 -20.14 -9.52
C TRP A 203 -19.26 -19.79 -8.77
N TRP A 204 -19.91 -18.68 -9.12
CA TRP A 204 -21.09 -18.22 -8.38
C TRP A 204 -22.36 -18.99 -8.77
N ARG A 205 -22.42 -19.59 -9.97
CA ARG A 205 -23.53 -20.49 -10.34
C ARG A 205 -23.59 -21.73 -9.44
N GLU A 206 -22.45 -22.27 -9.03
CA GLU A 206 -22.39 -23.44 -8.13
C GLU A 206 -22.95 -23.12 -6.74
N ASP A 207 -22.66 -21.93 -6.18
CA ASP A 207 -23.18 -21.51 -4.87
C ASP A 207 -24.71 -21.34 -4.88
N PHE A 208 -25.29 -20.75 -5.94
CA PHE A 208 -26.75 -20.59 -6.07
C PHE A 208 -27.53 -21.90 -6.27
N SER A 209 -26.86 -22.98 -6.70
CA SER A 209 -27.52 -24.27 -6.89
C SER A 209 -27.90 -24.98 -5.58
N THR A 210 -27.44 -24.46 -4.43
CA THR A 210 -27.73 -25.03 -3.10
C THR A 210 -28.82 -24.30 -2.30
N GLU A 211 -29.27 -23.11 -2.72
CA GLU A 211 -30.40 -22.40 -2.10
C GLU A 211 -31.54 -22.17 -3.09
N SER A 212 -32.65 -22.86 -2.83
CA SER A 212 -33.91 -22.82 -3.57
C SER A 212 -34.46 -21.40 -3.73
N THR A 213 -34.12 -20.73 -4.83
CA THR A 213 -34.79 -19.48 -5.25
C THR A 213 -35.09 -19.52 -6.75
N SER A 214 -35.69 -20.63 -7.18
CA SER A 214 -36.40 -20.74 -8.44
C SER A 214 -37.81 -20.21 -8.24
N GLU A 215 -38.07 -18.93 -8.54
CA GLU A 215 -39.37 -18.51 -9.12
C GLU A 215 -39.53 -17.02 -9.50
N PHE A 216 -38.58 -16.10 -9.23
CA PHE A 216 -38.91 -14.66 -9.36
C PHE A 216 -38.01 -13.75 -10.24
N LEU A 217 -37.11 -14.25 -11.09
CA LEU A 217 -36.29 -13.37 -11.95
C LEU A 217 -36.27 -13.83 -13.40
N ALA A 218 -37.35 -13.50 -14.12
CA ALA A 218 -37.45 -13.61 -15.56
C ALA A 218 -37.10 -12.26 -16.21
N GLU A 219 -35.81 -11.99 -16.45
CA GLU A 219 -35.32 -11.11 -17.55
C GLU A 219 -33.80 -10.94 -17.55
N GLU A 220 -33.11 -11.16 -16.43
CA GLU A 220 -31.65 -11.06 -16.36
C GLU A 220 -30.98 -12.34 -16.86
N THR A 221 -29.96 -12.20 -17.71
CA THR A 221 -29.21 -13.38 -18.17
C THR A 221 -28.46 -14.01 -16.99
N ASP A 222 -28.38 -15.33 -16.94
CA ASP A 222 -27.76 -16.08 -15.83
C ASP A 222 -26.31 -15.63 -15.50
N GLY A 223 -25.59 -15.13 -16.52
CA GLY A 223 -24.27 -14.51 -16.34
C GLY A 223 -24.31 -13.16 -15.61
N GLU A 224 -25.34 -12.33 -15.83
CA GLU A 224 -25.48 -11.04 -15.15
C GLU A 224 -25.75 -11.20 -13.65
N LEU A 225 -26.58 -12.19 -13.29
CA LEU A 225 -26.86 -12.54 -11.90
C LEU A 225 -25.58 -12.93 -11.15
N SER A 226 -24.75 -13.78 -11.77
CA SER A 226 -23.49 -14.23 -11.16
C SER A 226 -22.51 -13.06 -10.92
N LEU A 227 -22.38 -12.15 -11.89
CA LEU A 227 -21.53 -10.96 -11.74
C LEU A 227 -22.10 -9.97 -10.71
N ASN A 228 -23.43 -9.83 -10.62
CA ASN A 228 -24.09 -9.00 -9.60
C ASN A 228 -23.89 -9.57 -8.20
N ALA A 229 -23.92 -10.90 -8.06
CA ALA A 229 -23.66 -11.59 -6.81
C ALA A 229 -22.21 -11.38 -6.33
N PHE A 230 -21.25 -11.46 -7.25
CA PHE A 230 -19.86 -11.13 -6.96
C PHE A 230 -19.71 -9.66 -6.50
N ASP A 231 -20.31 -8.71 -7.24
CA ASP A 231 -20.29 -7.29 -6.85
C ASP A 231 -20.90 -7.08 -5.45
N ALA A 232 -22.01 -7.74 -5.14
CA ALA A 232 -22.65 -7.69 -3.82
C ALA A 232 -21.76 -8.30 -2.72
N HIS A 233 -21.07 -9.40 -3.01
CA HIS A 233 -20.12 -10.02 -2.10
C HIS A 233 -18.98 -9.07 -1.73
N VAL A 234 -18.40 -8.36 -2.71
CA VAL A 234 -17.34 -7.37 -2.46
C VAL A 234 -17.88 -6.16 -1.67
N ARG A 235 -19.05 -5.65 -2.02
CA ARG A 235 -19.64 -4.47 -1.36
C ARG A 235 -20.01 -4.70 0.11
N ASN A 236 -20.46 -5.92 0.44
CA ASN A 236 -20.97 -6.24 1.77
C ASN A 236 -19.91 -6.92 2.64
N LYS A 237 -19.45 -8.11 2.23
CA LYS A 237 -18.57 -8.94 3.06
C LYS A 237 -17.15 -8.39 3.11
N PHE A 238 -16.56 -8.16 1.94
CA PHE A 238 -15.17 -7.69 1.83
C PHE A 238 -14.98 -6.28 2.43
N ARG A 239 -15.96 -5.38 2.23
CA ARG A 239 -15.94 -4.05 2.83
C ARG A 239 -15.79 -4.10 4.34
N ASP A 240 -16.61 -4.92 5.01
CA ASP A 240 -16.63 -4.94 6.48
C ASP A 240 -15.35 -5.57 7.05
N GLU A 241 -14.83 -6.62 6.40
CA GLU A 241 -13.58 -7.28 6.79
C GLU A 241 -12.36 -6.36 6.55
N VAL A 242 -12.26 -5.66 5.41
CA VAL A 242 -11.14 -4.74 5.14
C VAL A 242 -11.22 -3.45 5.93
N VAL A 243 -12.41 -2.87 6.08
CA VAL A 243 -12.58 -1.71 6.97
C VAL A 243 -12.27 -2.12 8.42
N GLY A 244 -12.62 -3.34 8.82
CA GLY A 244 -12.23 -3.92 10.10
C GLY A 244 -10.71 -4.05 10.25
N ALA A 245 -10.03 -4.67 9.28
CA ALA A 245 -8.58 -4.87 9.29
C ALA A 245 -7.79 -3.55 9.24
N THR A 246 -8.28 -2.56 8.48
CA THR A 246 -7.64 -1.24 8.36
C THR A 246 -7.85 -0.35 9.59
N LYS A 247 -8.78 -0.66 10.50
CA LYS A 247 -8.85 -0.03 11.84
C LYS A 247 -7.60 -0.27 12.70
N GLY A 248 -6.68 -1.16 12.30
CA GLY A 248 -5.36 -1.31 12.92
C GLY A 248 -4.35 -0.21 12.56
N PHE A 249 -4.61 0.60 11.52
CA PHE A 249 -3.72 1.69 11.07
C PHE A 249 -4.41 3.06 10.81
N PRO A 250 -5.44 3.49 11.58
CA PRO A 250 -6.02 4.82 11.41
C PRO A 250 -5.07 5.84 12.03
N ILE A 251 -3.96 6.14 11.34
CA ILE A 251 -3.09 7.25 11.72
C ILE A 251 -3.95 8.51 11.56
N ARG A 252 -4.37 9.10 12.69
CA ARG A 252 -5.09 10.38 12.64
C ARG A 252 -4.16 11.41 12.03
N LEU A 253 -4.71 12.39 11.30
CA LEU A 253 -3.89 13.44 10.69
C LEU A 253 -2.96 14.14 11.72
N GLY A 254 -3.42 14.30 12.96
CA GLY A 254 -2.60 14.81 14.06
C GLY A 254 -1.44 13.88 14.46
N GLU A 255 -1.68 12.57 14.52
CA GLU A 255 -0.64 11.56 14.82
C GLU A 255 0.36 11.45 13.66
N ALA A 256 -0.12 11.57 12.42
CA ALA A 256 0.69 11.65 11.22
C ALA A 256 1.64 12.85 11.25
N LEU A 257 1.10 14.03 11.58
CA LEU A 257 1.89 15.26 11.70
C LEU A 257 2.88 15.18 12.86
N PHE A 258 2.45 14.64 14.01
CA PHE A 258 3.31 14.42 15.18
C PHE A 258 4.46 13.46 14.86
N MET A 259 4.16 12.30 14.27
CA MET A 259 5.17 11.34 13.82
C MET A 259 6.08 11.94 12.76
N SER A 260 5.56 12.86 11.93
CA SER A 260 6.37 13.51 10.91
C SER A 260 7.33 14.57 11.44
N ALA A 261 7.25 14.93 12.72
CA ALA A 261 7.87 16.16 13.21
C ALA A 261 8.72 16.10 14.49
N PRO A 262 9.31 14.99 14.99
CA PRO A 262 10.20 15.02 16.16
C PRO A 262 11.35 16.05 16.08
N PHE A 263 11.73 16.48 14.87
CA PHE A 263 12.70 17.56 14.65
C PHE A 263 12.16 18.96 14.94
N ALA A 264 10.87 19.21 14.79
CA ALA A 264 10.26 20.48 15.18
C ALA A 264 10.38 20.69 16.70
N TRP A 265 10.37 19.62 17.51
CA TRP A 265 10.51 19.68 18.96
C TRP A 265 11.97 20.00 19.32
N ARG A 266 12.93 19.41 18.61
CA ARG A 266 14.35 19.73 18.73
C ARG A 266 14.66 21.16 18.31
N PHE A 267 14.05 21.63 17.21
CA PHE A 267 14.17 23.01 16.76
C PHE A 267 13.62 23.98 17.81
N VAL A 268 12.43 23.73 18.34
CA VAL A 268 11.84 24.54 19.43
C VAL A 268 12.75 24.54 20.66
N HIS A 269 13.30 23.39 21.05
CA HIS A 269 14.23 23.31 22.17
C HIS A 269 15.51 24.14 21.94
N ARG A 270 16.15 24.03 20.76
CA ARG A 270 17.34 24.83 20.43
C ARG A 270 17.04 26.32 20.33
N LEU A 271 15.87 26.69 19.79
CA LEU A 271 15.42 28.08 19.73
C LEU A 271 15.25 28.66 21.13
N LEU A 272 14.61 27.92 22.03
CA LEU A 272 14.43 28.33 23.43
C LEU A 272 15.78 28.46 24.16
N ALA A 273 16.71 27.53 23.96
CA ALA A 273 18.04 27.61 24.53
C ALA A 273 18.84 28.83 24.03
N CYS A 274 18.76 29.13 22.73
CA CYS A 274 19.40 30.30 22.14
C CYS A 274 18.83 31.61 22.69
N ILE A 275 17.50 31.67 22.90
CA ILE A 275 16.85 32.82 23.54
C ILE A 275 17.36 33.01 24.97
N ASP A 276 17.45 31.93 25.75
CA ASP A 276 17.93 31.97 27.14
C ASP A 276 19.39 32.43 27.23
N ASP A 277 20.26 31.95 26.32
CA ASP A 277 21.66 32.41 26.23
C ASP A 277 21.75 33.91 25.88
N THR A 278 20.92 34.40 24.95
CA THR A 278 20.89 35.83 24.60
C THR A 278 20.38 36.71 25.74
N ASP A 279 19.39 36.27 26.51
CA ASP A 279 18.89 36.98 27.68
C ASP A 279 19.93 37.03 28.80
N THR A 280 20.70 35.94 28.96
CA THR A 280 21.81 35.85 29.91
C THR A 280 22.95 36.80 29.53
N GLU A 281 23.37 36.83 28.26
CA GLU A 281 24.37 37.79 27.78
C GLU A 281 23.90 39.24 27.89
N ALA A 282 22.62 39.51 27.60
CA ALA A 282 22.03 40.84 27.74
C ALA A 282 22.03 41.28 29.21
N CYS A 283 21.62 40.41 30.15
CA CYS A 283 21.67 40.70 31.59
C CYS A 283 23.09 40.98 32.10
N VAL A 284 24.09 40.22 31.62
CA VAL A 284 25.50 40.47 31.98
C VAL A 284 25.97 41.84 31.46
N ARG A 285 25.58 42.25 30.24
CA ARG A 285 25.94 43.58 29.72
C ARG A 285 25.28 44.72 30.50
N TYR A 286 24.03 44.57 30.93
CA TYR A 286 23.32 45.59 31.72
C TYR A 286 23.82 45.71 33.17
N SER A 287 24.38 44.65 33.75
CA SER A 287 24.93 44.67 35.12
C SER A 287 26.36 45.20 35.22
N LEU A 288 27.04 45.37 34.08
CA LEU A 288 28.40 45.92 33.98
C LEU A 288 28.44 47.41 33.59
N GLN A 289 27.28 48.06 33.43
CA GLN A 289 27.13 49.51 33.24
C GLN A 289 26.64 50.18 34.52
#